data_AF-A0A7Y5Z7D8-F1
#
_entry.id   AF-A0A7Y5Z7D8-F1
#
_cell.length_a   1.000
_cell.length_b   1.000
_cell.length_c   1.000
_cell.angle_alpha   90.00
_cell.angle_beta   90.00
_cell.angle_gamma   90.00
#
_symmetry.space_group_name_H-M   'P 1'
#
loop_
_entity.id
_entity.type
_entity.pdbx_description
1 polymer ?
#
loop_
_entity_poly.entity_id
_entity_poly.type
_entity_poly.pdbx_seq_one_letter_code
_entity_poly.pdbx_strand_id
1 'polypeptide(L)'
;MNQKIEDLIHDIWQSGDPIRKAEELGLGLTEDSQAVVRDVLGKIHMRAVARARLISGSEGDSIEDGAISVNSPSDHYSLLLLYFAMYDSDDLADYPVDMRERCLLSWSKQTGFPVGDVREAVILGQNGIQSLIQASRPRHG
;
A
#
# COMPACT_ATOMS: atom_id res chain seq x y z
N MET A 1 -10.04 18.28 -12.24
CA MET A 1 -8.57 18.12 -12.31
C MET A 1 -8.28 16.71 -11.85
N ASN A 2 -7.66 15.86 -12.68
CA ASN A 2 -7.37 14.47 -12.29
C ASN A 2 -6.08 14.48 -11.45
N GLN A 3 -6.23 14.53 -10.13
CA GLN A 3 -5.09 14.59 -9.21
C GLN A 3 -4.41 13.22 -9.20
N LYS A 4 -3.11 13.15 -9.48
CA LYS A 4 -2.41 11.86 -9.47
C LYS A 4 -2.21 11.42 -8.04
N ILE A 5 -2.43 10.13 -7.75
CA ILE A 5 -2.11 9.54 -6.44
C ILE A 5 -0.68 9.84 -6.01
N GLU A 6 0.26 9.84 -6.95
CA GLU A 6 1.67 10.20 -6.70
C GLU A 6 1.81 11.61 -6.12
N ASP A 7 1.03 12.57 -6.64
CA ASP A 7 1.02 13.95 -6.14
C ASP A 7 0.46 14.01 -4.72
N LEU A 8 -0.60 13.23 -4.43
CA LEU A 8 -1.18 13.15 -3.08
C LEU A 8 -0.20 12.56 -2.06
N ILE A 9 0.53 11.50 -2.43
CA ILE A 9 1.53 10.88 -1.55
C ILE A 9 2.71 11.84 -1.35
N HIS A 10 3.09 12.58 -2.39
CA HIS A 10 4.11 13.61 -2.27
C HIS A 10 3.69 14.74 -1.32
N ASP A 11 2.43 15.18 -1.39
CA ASP A 11 1.87 16.19 -0.48
C ASP A 11 1.87 15.73 0.99
N ILE A 12 1.68 14.43 1.23
CA ILE A 12 1.80 13.82 2.58
C ILE A 12 3.25 13.92 3.07
N TRP A 13 4.21 13.53 2.24
CA TRP A 13 5.63 13.55 2.56
C TRP A 13 6.16 14.96 2.87
N GLN A 14 5.69 15.98 2.13
CA GLN A 14 6.09 17.36 2.37
C GLN A 14 5.44 18.01 3.61
N SER A 15 4.48 17.33 4.24
CA SER A 15 3.74 17.90 5.36
C SER A 15 4.49 17.75 6.69
N GLY A 16 4.28 18.70 7.60
CA GLY A 16 4.79 18.61 8.98
C GLY A 16 4.04 17.59 9.85
N ASP A 17 2.91 17.06 9.37
CA ASP A 17 2.10 16.03 10.03
C ASP A 17 1.52 15.06 8.97
N PRO A 18 2.29 14.04 8.55
CA PRO A 18 1.91 13.13 7.48
C PRO A 18 0.61 12.36 7.75
N ILE A 19 0.36 12.00 9.01
CA ILE A 19 -0.83 11.22 9.40
C ILE A 19 -2.09 12.06 9.19
N ARG A 20 -2.10 13.27 9.77
CA ARG A 20 -3.22 14.19 9.60
C ARG A 20 -3.42 14.59 8.14
N LYS A 21 -2.32 14.77 7.39
CA LYS A 21 -2.40 15.10 5.96
C LYS A 21 -3.03 13.97 5.14
N ALA A 22 -2.68 12.71 5.44
CA ALA A 22 -3.28 11.54 4.81
C ALA A 22 -4.79 11.44 5.09
N GLU A 23 -5.22 11.78 6.31
CA GLU A 23 -6.64 11.89 6.69
C GLU A 23 -7.38 12.93 5.84
N GLU A 24 -6.86 14.15 5.77
CA GLU A 24 -7.45 15.25 5.00
C GLU A 24 -7.58 14.89 3.51
N LEU A 25 -6.52 14.35 2.91
CA LEU A 25 -6.52 13.97 1.49
C LEU A 25 -7.38 12.73 1.23
N GLY A 26 -7.43 11.79 2.18
CA GLY A 26 -8.27 10.59 2.11
C GLY A 26 -9.75 10.91 1.96
N LEU A 27 -10.23 11.91 2.71
CA LEU A 27 -11.62 12.38 2.65
C LEU A 27 -11.97 13.10 1.34
N GLY A 28 -10.97 13.63 0.63
CA GLY A 28 -11.12 14.40 -0.60
C GLY A 28 -10.83 13.63 -1.89
N LEU A 29 -10.58 12.32 -1.81
CA LEU A 29 -10.26 11.50 -2.98
C LEU A 29 -11.45 11.40 -3.94
N THR A 30 -11.17 11.55 -5.23
CA THR A 30 -12.15 11.28 -6.29
C THR A 30 -12.41 9.78 -6.41
N GLU A 31 -13.58 9.38 -6.90
CA GLU A 31 -13.92 7.96 -7.13
C GLU A 31 -12.88 7.26 -8.03
N ASP A 32 -12.41 7.93 -9.08
CA ASP A 32 -11.35 7.42 -9.95
C ASP A 32 -10.06 7.16 -9.17
N SER A 33 -9.67 8.08 -8.29
CA SER A 33 -8.46 7.92 -7.47
C SER A 33 -8.64 6.80 -6.46
N GLN A 34 -9.81 6.70 -5.81
CA GLN A 34 -10.13 5.59 -4.92
C GLN A 34 -10.09 4.24 -5.65
N ALA A 35 -10.56 4.17 -6.89
CA ALA A 35 -10.51 2.94 -7.69
C ALA A 35 -9.07 2.52 -7.98
N VAL A 36 -8.20 3.47 -8.34
CA VAL A 36 -6.77 3.20 -8.55
C VAL A 36 -6.09 2.78 -7.25
N VAL A 37 -6.35 3.46 -6.12
CA VAL A 37 -5.81 3.07 -4.79
C VAL A 37 -6.25 1.64 -4.44
N ARG A 38 -7.54 1.31 -4.59
CA ARG A 38 -8.07 -0.02 -4.31
C ARG A 38 -7.42 -1.11 -5.18
N ASP A 39 -7.21 -0.85 -6.46
CA ASP A 39 -6.55 -1.80 -7.36
C ASP A 39 -5.06 -2.00 -6.99
N VAL A 40 -4.35 -0.93 -6.64
CA VAL A 40 -2.96 -1.02 -6.14
C VAL A 40 -2.89 -1.87 -4.88
N LEU A 41 -3.76 -1.61 -3.90
CA LEU A 41 -3.82 -2.38 -2.64
C LEU A 41 -4.22 -3.84 -2.87
N GLY A 42 -5.16 -4.12 -3.78
CA GLY A 42 -5.51 -5.48 -4.15
C GLY A 42 -4.32 -6.25 -4.72
N LYS A 43 -3.50 -5.62 -5.56
CA LYS A 43 -2.26 -6.22 -6.10
C LYS A 43 -1.20 -6.47 -5.03
N ILE A 44 -1.06 -5.55 -4.05
CA ILE A 44 -0.17 -5.74 -2.89
C ILE A 44 -0.64 -6.95 -2.08
N HIS A 45 -1.93 -7.01 -1.75
CA HIS A 45 -2.51 -8.09 -0.98
C HIS A 45 -2.31 -9.46 -1.66
N MET A 46 -2.59 -9.57 -2.96
CA MET A 46 -2.36 -10.81 -3.71
C MET A 46 -0.90 -11.27 -3.65
N ARG A 47 0.06 -10.33 -3.73
CA ARG A 47 1.49 -10.65 -3.61
C ARG A 47 1.86 -11.10 -2.20
N ALA A 48 1.33 -10.44 -1.17
CA ALA A 48 1.55 -10.82 0.22
C ALA A 48 1.06 -12.25 0.50
N VAL A 49 -0.14 -12.60 0.02
CA VAL A 49 -0.72 -13.95 0.12
C VAL A 49 0.16 -14.96 -0.62
N ALA A 50 0.56 -14.67 -1.87
CA ALA A 50 1.42 -15.56 -2.64
C ALA A 50 2.77 -15.83 -1.93
N ARG A 51 3.38 -14.78 -1.36
CA ARG A 51 4.63 -14.91 -0.59
C ARG A 51 4.45 -15.77 0.66
N ALA A 52 3.38 -15.56 1.42
CA ALA A 52 3.11 -16.35 2.62
C ALA A 52 2.99 -17.86 2.31
N ARG A 53 2.34 -18.21 1.19
CA ARG A 53 2.22 -19.61 0.71
C ARG A 53 3.57 -20.23 0.36
N LEU A 54 4.45 -19.48 -0.30
CA LEU A 54 5.82 -19.94 -0.63
C LEU A 54 6.63 -20.23 0.63
N ILE A 55 6.49 -19.39 1.67
CA ILE A 55 7.19 -19.58 2.94
C ILE A 55 6.62 -20.77 3.72
N SER A 56 5.31 -21.03 3.64
CA SER A 56 4.68 -22.14 4.36
C SER A 56 4.81 -23.50 3.67
N GLY A 57 5.46 -23.57 2.51
CA GLY A 57 5.70 -24.82 1.78
C GLY A 57 4.44 -25.51 1.25
N SER A 58 3.33 -24.77 1.10
CA SER A 58 2.07 -25.32 0.60
C SER A 58 2.02 -25.23 -0.92
N GLU A 59 2.63 -26.19 -1.62
CA GLU A 59 2.27 -26.49 -3.01
C GLU A 59 0.88 -27.14 -3.00
N GLY A 60 -0.15 -26.36 -3.36
CA GLY A 60 -1.49 -26.92 -3.44
C GLY A 60 -2.58 -25.87 -3.56
N ASP A 61 -3.05 -25.75 -4.80
CA ASP A 61 -4.46 -25.70 -5.17
C ASP A 61 -5.09 -24.36 -5.60
N SER A 62 -5.95 -24.56 -6.60
CA SER A 62 -6.50 -23.65 -7.59
C SER A 62 -7.11 -22.37 -7.02
N ILE A 63 -6.84 -21.24 -7.69
CA ILE A 63 -7.50 -19.96 -7.40
C ILE A 63 -8.90 -20.02 -8.00
N GLU A 64 -9.90 -20.35 -7.17
CA GLU A 64 -11.24 -19.84 -7.42
C GLU A 64 -11.19 -18.32 -7.26
N ASP A 65 -11.56 -17.63 -8.33
CA ASP A 65 -11.77 -16.20 -8.48
C ASP A 65 -12.94 -15.74 -7.59
N GLY A 66 -12.79 -15.93 -6.28
CA GLY A 66 -13.67 -15.40 -5.27
C GLY A 66 -13.20 -13.98 -5.03
N ALA A 67 -13.97 -13.01 -5.54
CA ALA A 67 -13.81 -11.59 -5.26
C ALA A 67 -13.46 -11.39 -3.78
N ILE A 68 -12.17 -11.22 -3.49
CA ILE A 68 -11.68 -10.95 -2.14
C ILE A 68 -12.20 -9.55 -1.88
N SER A 69 -13.34 -9.48 -1.18
CA SER A 69 -13.85 -8.27 -0.60
C SER A 69 -12.85 -7.88 0.49
N VAL A 70 -11.72 -7.32 0.07
CA VAL A 70 -10.84 -6.56 0.93
C VAL A 70 -11.72 -5.44 1.41
N ASN A 71 -12.25 -5.57 2.63
CA ASN A 71 -12.76 -4.43 3.39
C ASN A 71 -11.56 -3.49 3.51
N SER A 72 -11.40 -2.66 2.48
CA SER A 72 -10.25 -1.81 2.33
C SER A 72 -10.34 -0.84 3.51
N PRO A 73 -9.29 -0.73 4.32
CA PRO A 73 -9.20 0.31 5.32
C PRO A 73 -9.57 1.65 4.67
N SER A 74 -10.17 2.55 5.45
CA SER A 74 -10.57 3.88 4.99
C SER A 74 -9.48 4.53 4.13
N ASP A 75 -9.89 5.31 3.12
CA ASP A 75 -8.98 5.78 2.07
C ASP A 75 -7.74 6.52 2.60
N HIS A 76 -7.83 7.18 3.76
CA HIS A 76 -6.68 7.82 4.40
C HIS A 76 -5.63 6.82 4.89
N TYR A 77 -6.03 5.68 5.45
CA TYR A 77 -5.10 4.63 5.83
C TYR A 77 -4.42 4.00 4.61
N SER A 78 -5.15 3.94 3.50
CA SER A 78 -4.63 3.49 2.22
C SER A 78 -3.54 4.42 1.70
N LEU A 79 -3.76 5.74 1.70
CA LEU A 79 -2.74 6.73 1.34
C LEU A 79 -1.55 6.70 2.30
N LEU A 80 -1.79 6.53 3.60
CA LEU A 80 -0.74 6.45 4.62
C LEU A 80 0.17 5.24 4.41
N LEU A 81 -0.39 4.07 4.05
CA LEU A 81 0.40 2.89 3.69
C LEU A 81 1.28 3.16 2.47
N LEU A 82 0.72 3.76 1.41
CA LEU A 82 1.49 4.06 0.20
C LEU A 82 2.60 5.08 0.47
N TYR A 83 2.35 6.07 1.34
CA TYR A 83 3.37 6.98 1.84
C TYR A 83 4.53 6.24 2.51
N PHE A 84 4.25 5.38 3.51
CA PHE A 84 5.29 4.62 4.20
C PHE A 84 6.11 3.77 3.22
N ALA A 85 5.44 3.13 2.26
CA ALA A 85 6.08 2.29 1.26
C ALA A 85 6.90 3.06 0.22
N MET A 86 6.59 4.34 -0.04
CA MET A 86 7.30 5.12 -1.05
C MET A 86 8.43 5.98 -0.49
N TYR A 87 8.32 6.43 0.77
CA TYR A 87 9.23 7.43 1.32
C TYR A 87 9.95 6.99 2.60
N ASP A 88 9.35 6.15 3.43
CA ASP A 88 9.97 5.71 4.70
C ASP A 88 10.59 4.31 4.60
N SER A 89 10.33 3.58 3.51
CA SER A 89 10.80 2.19 3.32
C SER A 89 12.31 2.08 3.16
N ASP A 90 12.94 3.09 2.54
CA ASP A 90 14.36 3.05 2.20
C ASP A 90 15.23 3.08 3.47
N ASP A 91 14.83 3.88 4.46
CA ASP A 91 15.48 3.97 5.77
C ASP A 91 15.42 2.65 6.55
N LEU A 92 14.46 1.78 6.24
CA LEU A 92 14.39 0.47 6.88
C LEU A 92 15.56 -0.43 6.48
N ALA A 93 16.15 -0.27 5.29
CA ALA A 93 17.22 -1.15 4.83
C ALA A 93 18.46 -1.12 5.75
N ASP A 94 18.71 0.03 6.38
CA ASP A 94 19.83 0.25 7.30
C ASP A 94 19.57 -0.24 8.72
N TYR A 95 18.32 -0.61 9.04
CA TYR A 95 17.94 -1.06 10.37
C TYR A 95 18.20 -2.56 10.58
N PRO A 96 18.60 -2.96 11.81
CA PRO A 96 18.61 -4.36 12.21
C PRO A 96 17.26 -5.04 11.98
N VAL A 97 17.28 -6.36 11.74
CA VAL A 97 16.07 -7.18 11.48
C VAL A 97 14.97 -6.91 12.52
N ASP A 98 15.31 -6.91 13.81
CA ASP A 98 14.34 -6.71 14.90
C ASP A 98 13.76 -5.28 14.95
N MET A 99 14.50 -4.29 14.45
CA MET A 99 14.00 -2.91 14.35
C MET A 99 13.08 -2.78 13.14
N ARG A 100 13.45 -3.35 12.00
CA ARG A 100 12.58 -3.41 10.81
C ARG A 100 11.24 -4.05 11.13
N GLU A 101 11.24 -5.19 11.81
CA GLU A 101 10.00 -5.88 12.17
C GLU A 101 9.13 -5.04 13.12
N ARG A 102 9.74 -4.33 14.08
CA ARG A 102 9.01 -3.39 14.94
C ARG A 102 8.39 -2.23 14.17
N CYS A 103 9.10 -1.69 13.17
CA CYS A 103 8.56 -0.65 12.29
C CYS A 103 7.36 -1.17 11.49
N LEU A 104 7.48 -2.35 10.86
CA LEU A 104 6.38 -2.96 10.10
C LEU A 104 5.14 -3.22 10.97
N LEU A 105 5.32 -3.70 12.20
CA LEU A 105 4.22 -3.88 13.15
C LEU A 105 3.60 -2.54 13.60
N SER A 106 4.42 -1.49 13.75
CA SER A 106 3.93 -0.15 14.07
C SER A 106 3.08 0.41 12.93
N TRP A 107 3.54 0.30 11.69
CA TRP A 107 2.81 0.76 10.51
C TRP A 107 1.53 -0.05 10.27
N SER A 108 1.57 -1.36 10.53
CA SER A 108 0.37 -2.21 10.51
C SER A 108 -0.69 -1.70 11.49
N LYS A 109 -0.30 -1.30 12.71
CA LYS A 109 -1.24 -0.70 13.68
C LYS A 109 -1.77 0.66 13.24
N GLN A 110 -0.91 1.51 12.69
CA GLN A 110 -1.30 2.87 12.27
C GLN A 110 -2.24 2.87 11.05
N THR A 111 -2.02 1.95 10.13
CA THR A 111 -2.79 1.85 8.87
C THR A 111 -3.94 0.85 8.95
N GLY A 112 -3.95 -0.04 9.95
CA GLY A 112 -4.91 -1.12 10.05
C GLY A 112 -4.73 -2.25 9.03
N PHE A 113 -3.70 -2.19 8.17
CA PHE A 113 -3.41 -3.28 7.23
C PHE A 113 -2.69 -4.45 7.93
N PRO A 114 -2.94 -5.69 7.48
CA PRO A 114 -2.15 -6.84 7.93
C PRO A 114 -0.66 -6.60 7.71
N VAL A 115 0.18 -7.02 8.66
CA VAL A 115 1.65 -6.84 8.56
C VAL A 115 2.24 -7.46 7.29
N GLY A 116 1.63 -8.51 6.75
CA GLY A 116 2.02 -9.10 5.46
C GLY A 116 1.86 -8.14 4.29
N ASP A 117 0.74 -7.42 4.24
CA ASP A 117 0.45 -6.43 3.19
C ASP A 117 1.38 -5.22 3.34
N VAL A 118 1.61 -4.76 4.58
CA VAL A 118 2.57 -3.68 4.88
C VAL A 118 3.97 -4.07 4.43
N ARG A 119 4.41 -5.28 4.79
CA ARG A 119 5.73 -5.80 4.40
C ARG A 119 5.87 -5.88 2.87
N GLU A 120 4.84 -6.36 2.18
CA GLU A 120 4.89 -6.45 0.72
C GLU A 120 4.91 -5.06 0.07
N ALA A 121 4.15 -4.09 0.58
CA ALA A 121 4.22 -2.71 0.12
C ALA A 121 5.63 -2.12 0.27
N VAL A 122 6.28 -2.36 1.41
CA VAL A 122 7.67 -1.95 1.67
C VAL A 122 8.67 -2.62 0.74
N ILE A 123 8.51 -3.92 0.46
CA ILE A 123 9.37 -4.65 -0.49
C ILE A 123 9.27 -4.03 -1.90
N LEU A 124 8.08 -3.59 -2.30
CA LEU A 124 7.90 -2.94 -3.59
C LEU A 124 8.60 -1.58 -3.66
N GLY A 125 8.62 -0.86 -2.54
CA GLY A 125 9.23 0.46 -2.44
C GLY A 125 8.61 1.47 -3.41
N GLN A 126 9.26 2.62 -3.58
CA GLN A 126 8.80 3.67 -4.48
C GLN A 126 8.54 3.17 -5.91
N ASN A 127 9.52 2.48 -6.49
CA ASN A 127 9.47 2.05 -7.90
C ASN A 127 8.36 1.02 -8.15
N GLY A 128 8.17 0.07 -7.23
CA GLY A 128 7.15 -0.94 -7.35
C GLY A 128 5.74 -0.35 -7.22
N ILE A 129 5.54 0.58 -6.28
CA ILE A 129 4.25 1.27 -6.10
C ILE A 129 3.92 2.17 -7.29
N GLN A 130 4.87 2.96 -7.79
CA GLN A 130 4.66 3.78 -9.00
C GLN A 130 4.27 2.93 -10.21
N SER A 131 4.93 1.79 -10.40
CA SER A 131 4.62 0.85 -11.48
C SER A 131 3.19 0.31 -11.35
N LEU A 132 2.73 0.01 -10.14
CA LEU A 132 1.35 -0.43 -9.89
C LEU A 132 0.36 0.69 -10.21
N ILE A 133 0.58 1.92 -9.74
CA ILE A 133 -0.29 3.07 -10.01
C ILE A 133 -0.46 3.28 -11.52
N GLN A 134 0.64 3.21 -12.28
CA GLN A 134 0.61 3.37 -13.74
C GLN A 134 -0.18 2.25 -14.43
N ALA A 135 -0.03 1.01 -13.97
CA ALA A 135 -0.77 -0.14 -14.50
C ALA A 135 -2.27 -0.12 -14.15
N SER A 136 -2.64 0.61 -13.10
CA SER A 136 -4.02 0.74 -12.60
C SER A 136 -4.79 1.90 -13.22
N ARG A 137 -4.14 2.79 -13.99
CA ARG A 137 -4.83 3.89 -14.67
C ARG A 137 -5.73 3.34 -15.79
N PRO A 138 -7.01 3.76 -15.87
CA PRO A 138 -7.86 3.38 -16.98
C PRO A 138 -7.22 3.86 -18.29
N ARG A 139 -7.08 2.95 -19.26
CA ARG A 139 -6.69 3.33 -20.62
C ARG A 139 -7.85 4.14 -21.19
N HIS A 140 -7.71 5.46 -21.23
CA HIS A 140 -8.57 6.28 -22.07
C HIS A 140 -8.30 5.86 -23.52
N GLY A 141 -9.22 5.06 -24.07
CA GLY A 141 -9.33 4.75 -25.49
C GLY A 141 -10.24 5.75 -26.17
#